data_AF-A0AA42W397-F1
#
_entry.id   AF-A0AA42W397-F1
#
_cell.length_a   1.000
_cell.length_b   1.000
_cell.length_c   1.000
_cell.angle_alpha   90.00
_cell.angle_beta   90.00
_cell.angle_gamma   90.00
#
_symmetry.space_group_name_H-M   'P 1'
#
loop_
_entity.id
_entity.type
_entity.pdbx_description
1 polymer ?
#
loop_
_entity_poly.entity_id
_entity_poly.type
_entity_poly.pdbx_seq_one_letter_code
_entity_poly.pdbx_strand_id
1 'polypeptide(L)' 'MFDTMSQTDLRTQMEQHLLMVEEVLGGLDQFVQGLERRITRIEEGLGLEPEGIDSTGWVADLQRVKAELAQLRRA' A
#
# COMPACT_ATOMS: atom_id res chain seq x y z
N MET A 1 -15.34 26.02 40.83
CA MET A 1 -15.60 25.49 39.47
C MET A 1 -14.53 24.44 39.19
N PHE A 2 -14.57 23.33 39.93
CA PHE A 2 -13.78 22.14 39.65
C PHE A 2 -14.80 21.02 39.65
N ASP A 3 -15.18 20.64 38.43
CA ASP A 3 -16.14 19.59 38.16
C ASP A 3 -15.53 18.28 38.67
N THR A 4 -16.08 17.72 39.74
CA THR A 4 -15.83 16.34 40.11
C THR A 4 -16.51 15.47 39.06
N MET A 5 -15.84 15.26 37.93
CA MET A 5 -16.20 14.20 37.00
C MET A 5 -16.39 12.93 37.82
N SER A 6 -17.58 12.33 37.73
CA SER A 6 -17.81 11.05 38.38
C SER A 6 -16.97 9.99 37.68
N GLN A 7 -16.63 8.91 38.40
CA GLN A 7 -15.93 7.77 37.81
C GLN A 7 -16.69 7.18 36.60
N THR A 8 -18.02 7.34 36.58
CA THR A 8 -18.89 6.96 35.47
C THR A 8 -18.66 7.85 34.24
N ASP A 9 -18.55 9.17 34.43
CA ASP A 9 -18.32 10.10 33.31
C ASP A 9 -16.95 9.87 32.66
N LEU A 10 -15.93 9.63 33.48
CA LEU A 10 -14.60 9.26 32.98
C LEU A 10 -14.64 7.94 32.20
N ARG A 11 -15.36 6.93 32.70
CA ARG A 11 -15.52 5.65 31.99
C ARG A 11 -16.19 5.85 30.64
N THR A 12 -17.29 6.60 30.58
CA THR A 12 -17.99 6.86 29.31
C THR A 12 -17.13 7.63 28.32
N GLN A 13 -16.35 8.62 28.79
CA GLN A 13 -15.42 9.34 27.92
C GLN A 13 -14.30 8.43 27.39
N MET A 14 -13.79 7.51 28.21
CA MET A 14 -12.79 6.53 27.79
C MET A 14 -13.36 5.55 26.76
N GLU A 15 -14.58 5.05 26.96
CA GLU A 15 -15.27 4.16 26.00
C GLU A 15 -15.46 4.85 24.65
N GLN A 16 -15.89 6.11 24.64
CA GLN A 16 -16.00 6.91 23.42
C GLN A 16 -14.65 7.12 22.73
N HIS A 17 -13.59 7.38 23.51
CA HIS A 17 -12.25 7.54 22.94
C HIS A 17 -11.73 6.25 22.32
N LEU A 18 -11.94 5.11 22.98
CA LEU A 18 -11.57 3.80 22.44
C LEU A 18 -12.31 3.51 21.14
N LEU A 19 -13.61 3.80 21.07
CA LEU A 19 -14.40 3.62 19.85
C LEU A 19 -13.86 4.48 18.69
N MET A 20 -13.55 5.75 18.94
CA MET A 20 -12.92 6.60 17.91
C MET A 20 -11.56 6.07 17.44
N VAL A 21 -10.75 5.53 18.35
CA VAL A 21 -9.46 4.92 18.00
C VAL A 21 -9.67 3.67 17.14
N GLU A 22 -10.62 2.82 17.48
CA GLU A 22 -10.96 1.63 16.68
C GLU A 22 -11.41 2.01 15.26
N GLU A 23 -12.22 3.06 15.11
CA GLU A 23 -12.64 3.56 13.80
C GLU A 23 -11.45 4.03 12.96
N VAL A 24 -10.52 4.79 13.55
CA VAL A 24 -9.32 5.26 12.86
C VAL A 24 -8.41 4.09 12.46
N LEU A 25 -8.19 3.13 13.37
CA LEU A 25 -7.39 1.94 13.08
C LEU A 25 -8.01 1.09 11.97
N GLY A 26 -9.33 0.93 11.97
CA GLY A 26 -10.05 0.25 10.90
C GLY A 26 -9.91 0.95 9.54
N GLY A 27 -9.97 2.29 9.52
CA GLY A 27 -9.72 3.08 8.32
C GLY A 27 -8.28 2.94 7.79
N LEU A 28 -7.29 2.89 8.69
CA LEU A 28 -5.89 2.68 8.33
C LEU A 28 -5.65 1.29 7.74
N ASP A 29 -6.23 0.24 8.32
CA ASP A 29 -6.14 -1.12 7.81
C ASP A 29 -6.67 -1.22 6.37
N GLN A 30 -7.85 -0.65 6.10
CA GLN A 30 -8.42 -0.59 4.75
C GLN A 30 -7.52 0.16 3.77
N PHE A 31 -6.91 1.26 4.21
CA PHE A 31 -6.00 2.04 3.39
C PHE A 31 -4.73 1.26 3.04
N VAL A 32 -4.13 0.57 4.01
CA VAL A 32 -2.94 -0.29 3.80
C VAL A 32 -3.27 -1.41 2.82
N GLN A 33 -4.39 -2.12 2.99
CA GLN A 33 -4.83 -3.14 2.04
C GLN A 33 -5.07 -2.58 0.62
N GLY A 34 -5.49 -1.32 0.53
CA GLY A 34 -5.62 -0.60 -0.74
C GLY A 34 -4.28 -0.33 -1.40
N LEU A 35 -3.27 0.05 -0.61
CA LEU A 35 -1.90 0.27 -1.08
C LEU A 35 -1.24 -1.04 -1.52
N GLU A 36 -1.34 -2.11 -0.73
CA GLU A 36 -0.79 -3.43 -1.08
C GLU A 36 -1.31 -3.90 -2.44
N ARG A 37 -2.64 -3.86 -2.65
CA ARG A 37 -3.25 -4.22 -3.94
C ARG A 37 -2.79 -3.36 -5.12
N ARG A 38 -2.37 -2.11 -4.88
CA ARG A 38 -1.83 -1.24 -5.94
C ARG A 38 -0.37 -1.56 -6.21
N ILE A 39 0.41 -1.82 -5.17
CA ILE A 39 1.82 -2.22 -5.27
C ILE A 39 1.92 -3.55 -6.01
N THR A 40 1.16 -4.57 -5.62
CA THR A 40 1.14 -5.87 -6.29
C THR A 40 0.84 -5.75 -7.77
N ARG A 41 -0.16 -4.95 -8.17
CA ARG A 41 -0.47 -4.71 -9.60
C ARG A 41 0.67 -4.02 -10.36
N ILE A 42 1.42 -3.15 -9.70
CA ILE A 42 2.59 -2.50 -10.29
C ILE A 42 3.73 -3.51 -10.44
N GLU A 43 3.99 -4.33 -9.42
CA GLU A 43 5.00 -5.38 -9.44
C GLU A 43 4.72 -6.42 -10.54
N GLU A 44 3.47 -6.90 -10.62
CA GLU A 44 3.00 -7.79 -11.69
C GLU A 44 3.15 -7.16 -13.07
N GLY A 45 2.75 -5.90 -13.25
CA GLY A 45 2.85 -5.21 -14.54
C GLY A 45 4.31 -4.97 -14.97
N LEU A 46 5.19 -4.67 -14.02
CA LEU A 46 6.61 -4.51 -14.27
C LEU A 46 7.32 -5.85 -14.51
N GLY A 47 6.74 -6.97 -14.07
CA GLY A 47 7.39 -8.28 -14.08
C GLY A 47 8.51 -8.36 -13.05
N LEU A 48 8.28 -7.84 -11.83
CA LEU A 48 9.23 -7.91 -10.73
C LEU A 48 8.87 -9.11 -9.83
N GLU A 49 9.79 -10.07 -9.74
CA GLU A 49 9.71 -11.20 -8.80
C GLU A 49 10.72 -11.03 -7.66
N PRO A 50 10.53 -11.70 -6.51
CA PRO A 50 11.48 -11.65 -5.39
C PRO A 50 12.92 -12.02 -5.78
N GLU A 51 13.09 -12.92 -6.75
CA GLU A 51 14.40 -13.33 -7.26
C GLU A 51 14.98 -12.42 -8.37
N GLY A 52 14.22 -11.46 -8.90
CA GLY A 52 14.70 -10.54 -9.94
C GLY A 52 13.64 -10.05 -10.93
N ILE A 53 14.06 -9.72 -12.15
CA ILE A 53 13.17 -9.29 -13.24
C ILE A 53 12.76 -10.54 -14.02
N ASP A 54 11.46 -10.75 -14.19
CA ASP A 54 10.91 -11.84 -14.99
C ASP A 54 11.18 -11.62 -16.49
N SER A 55 11.13 -12.72 -17.24
CA SER A 55 11.14 -12.80 -18.70
C SER A 55 9.90 -12.17 -19.38
N THR A 56 8.89 -11.81 -18.60
CA THR A 56 7.65 -11.18 -19.05
C THR A 56 7.39 -9.85 -18.32
N GLY A 57 6.44 -9.04 -18.83
CA GLY A 57 6.12 -7.73 -18.24
C GLY A 57 6.82 -6.55 -18.90
N TRP A 58 6.47 -5.34 -18.46
CA TRP A 58 6.88 -4.10 -19.13
C TRP A 58 8.39 -3.91 -19.18
N VAL A 59 9.13 -4.35 -18.15
CA VAL A 59 10.59 -4.22 -18.12
C VAL A 59 11.22 -5.17 -19.14
N ALA A 60 10.75 -6.41 -19.23
CA ALA A 60 11.22 -7.39 -20.20
C ALA A 60 10.98 -6.91 -21.65
N ASP A 61 9.78 -6.40 -21.93
CA ASP A 61 9.43 -5.87 -23.25
C ASP A 61 10.29 -4.65 -23.63
N LEU A 62 10.54 -3.74 -22.67
CA LEU A 62 11.41 -2.59 -22.90
C LEU A 62 12.85 -3.02 -23.23
N GLN A 63 13.39 -4.03 -22.54
CA GLN A 63 14.72 -4.56 -22.85
C GLN A 63 14.76 -5.21 -24.24
N ARG A 64 13.70 -5.92 -24.65
CA ARG A 64 13.59 -6.52 -25.98
C ARG A 64 13.62 -5.44 -27.07
N VAL A 65 12.78 -4.41 -26.96
CA VAL A 65 12.74 -3.28 -27.90
C VAL A 65 14.08 -2.55 -27.95
N LYS A 66 14.72 -2.32 -26.79
CA LYS A 66 16.06 -1.71 -26.73
C LYS A 66 17.10 -2.54 -27.48
N ALA A 67 17.06 -3.86 -27.36
CA ALA A 67 17.97 -4.76 -28.07
C ALA A 67 17.75 -4.73 -29.59
N GLU A 68 16.49 -4.79 -30.03
CA GLU A 68 16.13 -4.69 -31.46
C GLU A 68 16.57 -3.35 -32.07
N LEU A 69 16.32 -2.24 -31.38
CA LEU A 69 16.74 -0.91 -31.82
C LEU A 69 18.28 -0.80 -31.93
N ALA A 70 19.00 -1.40 -30.99
CA ALA A 70 20.46 -1.43 -31.03
C ALA A 70 20.99 -2.26 -32.21
N GLN A 71 20.30 -3.32 -32.60
CA GLN A 71 20.63 -4.12 -33.79
C GLN A 71 20.37 -3.32 -35.07
N LEU A 72 19.20 -2.67 -35.19
CA LEU A 72 18.87 -1.82 -36.34
C LEU A 72 19.87 -0.67 -36.53
N ARG A 73 20.36 -0.08 -35.44
CA ARG A 73 21.38 0.98 -35.50
C ARG A 73 22.74 0.49 -36.02
N ARG A 74 23.03 -0.81 -35.90
CA ARG A 74 24.30 -1.42 -36.33
C ARG A 74 24.25 -1.99 -37.75
N ALA A 75 23.05 -2.16 -38.32
CA ALA A 75 22.83 -2.56 -39.71
C ALA A 75 22.93 -1.35 -40.64
#